data_AF-X1F1H4-F1
#
_entry.id   AF-X1F1H4-F1
#
_cell.length_a   1.000
_cell.length_b   1.000
_cell.length_c   1.000
_cell.angle_alpha   90.00
_cell.angle_beta   90.00
_cell.angle_gamma   90.00
#
_symmetry.space_group_name_H-M   'P 1'
#
loop_
_entity.id
_entity.type
_entity.pdbx_description
1 polymer ?
#
loop_
_entity_poly.entity_id
_entity_poly.type
_entity_poly.pdbx_seq_one_letter_code
_entity_poly.pdbx_strand_id
1 'polypeptide(L)'
;MSVDLDELQDFLKASNNFVVIVSLAPEIEKALEAIRFLSERGITISLGHTNATYEEAIRGINTGARHATHIFNGMRAYHHREPGVVGAVLLNNGVTCELIADLIHLHPQTIELVYKLKGPDKMVLISDSMAATGLSD
;
A
#
# COMPACT_ATOMS: atom_id res chain seq x y z
N MET A 1 12.98 -11.71 7.86
CA MET A 1 11.53 -12.00 7.79
C MET A 1 11.26 -12.41 6.36
N SER A 2 10.47 -13.46 6.14
CA SER A 2 10.13 -13.99 4.81
C SER A 2 8.63 -14.29 4.76
N VAL A 3 8.03 -14.19 3.57
CA VAL A 3 6.63 -14.55 3.36
C VAL A 3 6.48 -16.06 3.24
N ASP A 4 5.53 -16.63 3.97
CA ASP A 4 5.12 -18.02 3.86
C ASP A 4 3.87 -18.14 2.96
N LEU A 5 4.01 -18.83 1.83
CA LEU A 5 2.92 -19.02 0.87
C LEU A 5 1.90 -20.07 1.32
N ASP A 6 2.28 -21.01 2.18
CA ASP A 6 1.37 -22.01 2.70
C ASP A 6 0.48 -21.38 3.78
N GLU A 7 1.07 -20.56 4.66
CA GLU A 7 0.31 -19.77 5.63
C GLU A 7 -0.68 -18.81 4.93
N LEU A 8 -0.23 -18.14 3.87
CA LEU A 8 -1.09 -17.26 3.07
C LEU A 8 -2.27 -18.02 2.46
N GLN A 9 -2.04 -19.23 1.92
CA GLN A 9 -3.12 -20.09 1.42
C GLN A 9 -4.10 -20.48 2.51
N ASP A 10 -3.62 -20.76 3.71
CA ASP A 10 -4.47 -21.13 4.83
C ASP A 10 -5.34 -19.95 5.30
N PHE A 11 -4.82 -18.72 5.29
CA PHE A 11 -5.64 -17.52 5.51
C PHE A 11 -6.71 -17.34 4.44
N LEU A 12 -6.37 -17.53 3.16
CA LEU A 12 -7.34 -17.43 2.08
C LEU A 12 -8.47 -18.47 2.26
N LYS A 13 -8.14 -19.72 2.58
CA LYS A 13 -9.13 -20.77 2.89
C LYS A 13 -9.97 -20.41 4.11
N ALA A 14 -9.34 -19.99 5.20
CA ALA A 14 -10.04 -19.64 6.45
C ALA A 14 -11.01 -18.46 6.25
N SER A 15 -10.67 -17.53 5.35
CA SER A 15 -11.55 -16.42 4.96
C SER A 15 -12.66 -16.81 3.98
N ASN A 16 -12.81 -18.09 3.62
CA ASN A 16 -13.68 -18.54 2.53
C ASN A 16 -13.42 -17.80 1.19
N ASN A 17 -12.16 -17.44 0.93
CA ASN A 17 -11.71 -16.65 -0.22
C ASN A 17 -12.38 -15.26 -0.33
N PHE A 18 -12.79 -14.65 0.78
CA PHE A 18 -13.34 -13.28 0.78
C PHE A 18 -12.28 -12.17 0.80
N VAL A 19 -10.99 -12.49 0.91
CA VAL A 19 -9.91 -11.49 0.87
C VAL A 19 -9.85 -10.85 -0.52
N VAL A 20 -10.00 -9.52 -0.58
CA VAL A 20 -9.98 -8.73 -1.82
C VAL A 20 -8.75 -7.84 -1.97
N ILE A 21 -8.07 -7.53 -0.85
CA ILE A 21 -6.87 -6.71 -0.81
C ILE A 21 -5.90 -7.25 0.24
N VAL A 22 -4.60 -7.21 -0.06
CA VAL A 22 -3.52 -7.55 0.88
C VAL A 22 -2.48 -6.45 0.85
N SER A 23 -2.19 -5.87 2.03
CA SER A 23 -1.06 -4.97 2.24
C SER A 23 0.22 -5.76 2.41
N LEU A 24 1.24 -5.50 1.59
CA LEU A 24 2.50 -6.25 1.58
C LEU A 24 3.72 -5.36 1.32
N ALA A 25 4.79 -5.62 2.04
CA ALA A 25 6.08 -4.97 1.88
C ALA A 25 6.93 -5.70 0.81
N PRO A 26 7.25 -5.07 -0.34
CA PRO A 26 7.86 -5.74 -1.49
C PRO A 26 9.35 -6.08 -1.30
N GLU A 27 10.01 -5.50 -0.30
CA GLU A 27 11.41 -5.78 0.07
C GLU A 27 11.59 -7.04 0.91
N ILE A 28 10.50 -7.60 1.44
CA ILE A 28 10.54 -8.82 2.26
C ILE A 28 10.87 -10.03 1.39
N GLU A 29 11.68 -10.95 1.91
CA GLU A 29 12.04 -12.18 1.22
C GLU A 29 10.78 -12.96 0.80
N LYS A 30 10.72 -13.43 -0.45
CA LYS A 30 9.55 -14.06 -1.09
C LYS A 30 8.32 -13.18 -1.31
N ALA A 31 8.40 -11.87 -1.03
CA ALA A 31 7.27 -10.97 -1.27
C ALA A 31 6.85 -10.94 -2.74
N LEU A 32 7.79 -10.90 -3.69
CA LEU A 32 7.45 -10.86 -5.12
C LEU A 32 6.69 -12.12 -5.59
N GLU A 33 7.01 -13.29 -5.04
CA GLU A 33 6.27 -14.52 -5.31
C GLU A 33 4.85 -14.43 -4.77
N ALA A 34 4.68 -13.90 -3.55
CA ALA A 34 3.36 -13.68 -2.95
C ALA A 34 2.54 -12.63 -3.72
N ILE A 35 3.17 -11.54 -4.18
CA ILE A 35 2.52 -10.52 -5.03
C ILE A 35 1.96 -11.17 -6.28
N ARG A 36 2.79 -11.95 -6.99
CA ARG A 36 2.35 -12.66 -8.20
C ARG A 36 1.21 -13.62 -7.89
N PHE A 37 1.40 -14.48 -6.88
CA PHE A 37 0.43 -15.49 -6.47
C PHE A 37 -0.95 -14.90 -6.16
N LEU A 38 -1.01 -13.80 -5.41
CA LEU A 38 -2.25 -13.13 -5.04
C LEU A 38 -2.86 -12.35 -6.21
N SER A 39 -2.05 -11.63 -6.97
CA SER A 39 -2.55 -10.81 -8.10
C SER A 39 -3.16 -11.67 -9.22
N GLU A 40 -2.58 -12.84 -9.52
CA GLU A 40 -3.14 -13.81 -10.47
C GLU A 40 -4.50 -14.37 -10.03
N ARG A 41 -4.84 -14.26 -8.75
CA ARG A 41 -6.14 -14.65 -8.18
C ARG A 41 -7.13 -13.48 -8.11
N GLY A 42 -6.78 -12.33 -8.67
CA GLY A 42 -7.62 -11.13 -8.64
C GLY A 42 -7.62 -10.39 -7.31
N ILE A 43 -6.73 -10.75 -6.37
CA ILE A 43 -6.57 -10.04 -5.09
C ILE A 43 -5.70 -8.82 -5.32
N THR A 44 -6.17 -7.65 -4.89
CA THR A 44 -5.41 -6.40 -5.01
C THR A 44 -4.23 -6.41 -4.07
N ILE A 45 -3.03 -6.19 -4.61
CA ILE A 45 -1.84 -5.99 -3.80
C ILE A 45 -1.64 -4.50 -3.55
N SER A 46 -1.59 -4.16 -2.27
CA SER A 46 -1.31 -2.82 -1.77
C SER A 46 0.08 -2.74 -1.14
N LEU A 47 0.91 -1.80 -1.58
CA LEU A 47 2.19 -1.55 -0.94
C LEU A 47 1.96 -0.78 0.36
N GLY A 48 2.39 -1.33 1.50
CA GLY A 48 2.17 -0.71 2.81
C GLY A 48 3.10 -1.31 3.88
N HIS A 49 3.27 -0.59 4.99
CA HIS A 49 4.14 -1.01 6.10
C HIS A 49 5.54 -1.45 5.64
N THR A 50 6.13 -0.65 4.75
CA THR A 50 7.31 -1.02 3.96
C THR A 50 8.41 0.02 4.09
N ASN A 51 9.64 -0.45 4.24
CA ASN A 51 10.85 0.33 4.13
C ASN A 51 11.52 0.11 2.77
N ALA A 52 10.75 -0.16 1.71
CA ALA A 52 11.27 -0.38 0.37
C ALA A 52 11.96 0.87 -0.18
N THR A 53 13.08 0.64 -0.87
CA THR A 53 13.70 1.60 -1.79
C THR A 53 12.75 1.87 -2.94
N TYR A 54 13.02 2.94 -3.69
CA TYR A 54 12.31 3.19 -4.93
C TYR A 54 12.37 1.96 -5.85
N GLU A 55 13.55 1.35 -6.02
CA GLU A 55 13.73 0.18 -6.89
C GLU A 55 13.00 -1.08 -6.39
N GLU A 56 12.96 -1.32 -5.07
CA GLU A 56 12.18 -2.41 -4.48
C GLU A 56 10.67 -2.22 -4.71
N ALA A 57 10.18 -0.99 -4.51
CA ALA A 57 8.78 -0.66 -4.75
C ALA A 57 8.42 -0.84 -6.24
N ILE A 58 9.28 -0.38 -7.16
CA ILE A 58 9.09 -0.57 -8.60
C ILE A 58 9.05 -2.06 -8.98
N ARG A 59 9.91 -2.90 -8.38
CA ARG A 59 9.82 -4.36 -8.58
C ARG A 59 8.47 -4.93 -8.12
N GLY A 60 7.97 -4.50 -6.96
CA GLY A 60 6.64 -4.88 -6.48
C GLY A 60 5.52 -4.47 -7.43
N ILE A 61 5.55 -3.23 -7.92
CA ILE A 61 4.56 -2.69 -8.89
C ILE A 61 4.62 -3.49 -10.20
N ASN A 62 5.81 -3.69 -10.76
CA ASN A 62 6.00 -4.45 -12.00
C ASN A 62 5.56 -5.91 -11.86
N THR A 63 5.63 -6.48 -10.65
CA THR A 63 5.19 -7.85 -10.38
C THR A 63 3.67 -7.99 -10.29
N GLY A 64 2.96 -6.96 -9.82
CA GLY A 64 1.50 -7.02 -9.71
C GLY A 64 0.87 -6.04 -8.72
N ALA A 65 1.65 -5.31 -7.91
CA ALA A 65 1.08 -4.31 -7.01
C ALA A 65 0.41 -3.17 -7.77
N ARG A 66 -0.80 -2.80 -7.37
CA ARG A 66 -1.64 -1.77 -8.02
C ARG A 66 -2.25 -0.78 -7.03
N HIS A 67 -1.98 -0.94 -5.74
CA HIS A 67 -2.49 -0.08 -4.68
C HIS A 67 -1.35 0.30 -3.71
N ALA A 68 -1.57 1.32 -2.89
CA ALA A 68 -0.68 1.70 -1.80
C ALA A 68 -1.49 2.10 -0.58
N THR A 69 -1.19 1.47 0.55
CA THR A 69 -1.92 1.62 1.81
C THR A 69 -1.49 2.92 2.48
N HIS A 70 -2.46 3.69 3.00
CA HIS A 70 -2.30 4.96 3.74
C HIS A 70 -0.99 5.72 3.49
N ILE A 71 -0.77 6.17 2.23
CA ILE A 71 0.52 6.68 1.75
C ILE A 71 1.18 7.66 2.74
N PHE A 72 2.52 7.60 2.82
CA PHE A 72 3.39 8.23 3.83
C PHE A 72 3.39 7.54 5.21
N ASN A 73 2.29 6.94 5.66
CA ASN A 73 2.21 6.33 6.99
C ASN A 73 2.78 4.90 6.96
N GLY A 74 3.65 4.57 7.92
CA GLY A 74 4.31 3.26 7.94
C GLY A 74 5.21 2.99 6.72
N MET A 75 5.67 4.03 6.03
CA MET A 75 6.47 3.92 4.81
C MET A 75 7.86 4.55 4.97
N ARG A 76 8.83 4.11 4.16
CA ARG A 76 10.08 4.86 3.97
C ARG A 76 9.76 6.30 3.57
N ALA A 77 10.31 7.25 4.33
CA ALA A 77 10.17 8.67 4.04
C ALA A 77 10.79 9.03 2.68
N TYR A 78 10.13 9.93 1.95
CA TYR A 78 10.65 10.47 0.71
C TYR A 78 11.92 11.30 0.95
N HIS A 79 12.95 11.07 0.15
CA HIS A 79 14.15 11.89 0.12
C HIS A 79 14.57 12.18 -1.34
N HIS A 80 15.08 13.37 -1.65
CA HIS A 80 15.34 13.80 -3.03
C HIS A 80 16.37 12.94 -3.79
N ARG A 81 17.25 12.22 -3.09
CA ARG A 81 18.20 11.26 -3.69
C ARG A 81 17.75 9.80 -3.64
N GLU A 82 16.73 9.50 -2.84
CA GLU A 82 16.15 8.16 -2.70
C GLU A 82 14.66 8.36 -2.40
N PRO A 83 13.81 8.38 -3.44
CA PRO A 83 12.40 8.73 -3.28
C PRO A 83 11.58 7.72 -2.47
N GLY A 84 12.12 6.52 -2.24
CA GLY A 84 11.44 5.42 -1.56
C GLY A 84 10.16 4.95 -2.25
N VAL A 85 9.40 4.14 -1.52
CA VAL A 85 8.05 3.69 -1.93
C VAL A 85 7.11 4.86 -2.23
N VAL A 86 7.22 5.97 -1.48
CA VAL A 86 6.38 7.16 -1.67
C VAL A 86 6.58 7.73 -3.07
N GLY A 87 7.82 7.94 -3.50
CA GLY A 87 8.12 8.41 -4.85
C GLY A 87 7.66 7.43 -5.93
N ALA A 88 7.87 6.13 -5.72
CA ALA A 88 7.43 5.09 -6.66
C ALA A 88 5.91 5.09 -6.87
N VAL A 89 5.13 5.24 -5.79
CA VAL A 89 3.67 5.29 -5.84
C VAL A 89 3.18 6.60 -6.46
N LEU A 90 3.76 7.73 -6.07
CA LEU A 90 3.32 9.05 -6.54
C LEU A 90 3.56 9.27 -8.03
N LEU A 91 4.68 8.75 -8.55
CA LEU A 91 5.07 8.92 -9.96
C LEU A 91 4.49 7.85 -10.89
N ASN A 92 3.79 6.84 -10.37
CA ASN A 92 3.25 5.75 -11.18
C ASN A 92 1.72 5.85 -11.36
N ASN A 93 1.26 6.13 -12.58
CA ASN A 93 -0.17 6.27 -12.89
C ASN A 93 -0.96 4.95 -12.83
N GLY A 94 -0.28 3.81 -12.82
CA GLY A 94 -0.86 2.47 -12.71
C GLY A 94 -1.18 2.05 -11.28
N VAL A 95 -0.82 2.87 -10.28
CA VAL A 95 -1.03 2.58 -8.85
C VAL A 95 -1.98 3.61 -8.26
N THR A 96 -2.99 3.19 -7.51
CA THR A 96 -3.81 4.09 -6.68
C THR A 96 -3.23 4.18 -5.28
N CYS A 97 -3.49 5.25 -4.53
CA CYS A 97 -3.02 5.39 -3.15
C CYS A 97 -4.13 5.84 -2.20
N GLU A 98 -4.15 5.25 -1.02
CA GLU A 98 -5.04 5.64 0.07
C GLU A 98 -4.48 6.82 0.85
N LEU A 99 -5.36 7.68 1.35
CA LEU A 99 -5.05 8.78 2.25
C LEU A 99 -6.00 8.76 3.45
N ILE A 100 -5.44 8.88 4.64
CA ILE A 100 -6.20 9.20 5.86
C ILE A 100 -6.28 10.72 5.94
N ALA A 101 -7.45 11.27 5.60
CA ALA A 101 -7.68 12.72 5.47
C ALA A 101 -8.24 13.38 6.74
N ASP A 102 -7.77 12.95 7.91
CA ASP A 102 -8.16 13.48 9.23
C ASP A 102 -7.38 14.75 9.64
N LEU A 103 -6.41 15.15 8.82
CA LEU A 103 -5.49 16.28 9.03
C LEU A 103 -4.52 16.11 10.22
N ILE A 104 -4.47 14.91 10.80
CA ILE A 104 -3.54 14.53 11.87
C ILE A 104 -2.45 13.65 11.27
N HIS A 105 -2.83 12.63 10.51
CA HIS A 105 -1.90 11.74 9.80
C HIS A 105 -1.11 12.50 8.73
N LEU A 106 -1.77 13.45 8.06
CA LEU A 106 -1.20 14.22 6.97
C LEU A 106 -1.44 15.71 7.15
N HIS A 107 -0.40 16.50 6.92
CA HIS A 107 -0.54 17.94 6.75
C HIS A 107 -1.45 18.24 5.53
N PRO A 108 -2.34 19.25 5.57
CA PRO A 108 -3.29 19.51 4.47
C PRO A 108 -2.61 19.69 3.09
N GLN A 109 -1.46 20.34 3.06
CA GLN A 109 -0.67 20.57 1.84
C GLN A 109 -0.07 19.27 1.28
N THR A 110 0.09 18.24 2.10
CA THR A 110 0.46 16.89 1.62
C THR A 110 -0.69 16.28 0.83
N ILE A 111 -1.94 16.45 1.27
CA ILE A 111 -3.12 15.99 0.52
C ILE A 111 -3.19 16.71 -0.84
N GLU A 112 -2.96 18.03 -0.86
CA GLU A 112 -2.91 18.81 -2.10
C GLU A 112 -1.79 18.35 -3.04
N LEU A 113 -0.60 18.03 -2.50
CA LEU A 113 0.51 17.47 -3.28
C LEU A 113 0.11 16.15 -3.95
N VAL A 114 -0.49 15.22 -3.20
CA VAL A 114 -0.94 13.95 -3.75
C VAL A 114 -2.00 14.18 -4.82
N TYR A 115 -2.95 15.08 -4.59
CA TYR A 115 -3.97 15.44 -5.59
C TYR A 115 -3.37 15.96 -6.90
N LYS A 116 -2.36 16.83 -6.82
CA LYS A 116 -1.68 17.35 -8.01
C LYS A 116 -0.93 16.27 -8.79
N LEU A 117 -0.42 15.23 -8.12
CA LEU A 117 0.37 14.18 -8.76
C LEU A 117 -0.49 13.01 -9.26
N LYS A 118 -1.52 12.62 -8.50
CA LYS A 118 -2.34 11.43 -8.76
C LYS A 118 -3.66 11.76 -9.45
N GLY A 119 -4.21 12.94 -9.20
CA GLY A 119 -5.55 13.31 -9.60
C GLY A 119 -6.65 12.56 -8.83
N PRO A 120 -7.92 12.96 -9.03
CA PRO A 120 -9.05 12.43 -8.28
C PRO A 120 -9.29 10.93 -8.52
N ASP A 121 -8.95 10.41 -9.71
CA ASP A 121 -9.24 9.01 -10.08
C ASP A 121 -8.24 8.00 -9.50
N LYS A 122 -7.12 8.48 -8.93
CA LYS A 122 -6.06 7.62 -8.38
C LYS A 122 -5.83 7.82 -6.88
N MET A 123 -6.64 8.64 -6.24
CA MET A 123 -6.67 8.82 -4.81
C MET A 123 -7.88 8.12 -4.22
N VAL A 124 -7.69 7.47 -3.07
CA VAL A 124 -8.76 6.84 -2.30
C VAL A 124 -8.73 7.41 -0.89
N LEU A 125 -9.84 7.96 -0.40
CA LEU A 125 -9.92 8.40 0.99
C LEU A 125 -10.35 7.21 1.85
N ILE A 126 -9.61 6.98 2.93
CA ILE A 126 -9.93 5.96 3.93
C ILE A 126 -9.96 6.61 5.32
N SER A 127 -10.66 5.98 6.27
CA SER A 127 -10.60 6.40 7.67
C SER A 127 -9.42 5.78 8.40
N ASP A 128 -9.05 4.54 8.06
CA ASP A 128 -8.23 3.65 8.89
C ASP A 128 -8.67 3.66 10.37
N SER A 129 -9.98 3.79 10.58
CA SER A 129 -10.58 3.96 11.89
C SER A 129 -10.55 2.67 12.70
N MET A 130 -10.40 2.81 14.01
CA MET A 130 -10.46 1.70 14.97
C MET A 130 -11.71 1.81 15.86
N ALA A 131 -11.91 0.83 16.75
CA ALA A 131 -13.15 0.62 17.50
C ALA A 131 -13.62 1.81 18.38
N ALA A 132 -12.75 2.78 18.69
CA ALA A 132 -13.11 3.96 19.45
C ALA A 132 -13.78 5.07 18.62
N THR A 133 -13.73 5.00 17.28
CA THR A 133 -14.33 6.03 16.42
C THR A 133 -15.83 6.14 16.67
N GLY A 134 -16.27 7.34 17.06
CA GLY A 134 -17.68 7.63 17.37
C GLY A 134 -18.09 7.33 18.83
N LEU A 135 -17.17 6.87 19.68
CA LEU A 135 -17.38 6.78 21.13
C LEU A 135 -17.03 8.09 21.83
N SER A 136 -17.45 8.23 23.10
CA SER A 136 -17.06 9.36 23.95
C SER A 136 -15.61 9.25 24.39
N ASP A 137 -14.94 10.40 24.52
CA ASP A 137 -13.61 10.53 25.12
C ASP A 137 -13.62 10.29 26.64
#